data_AF-A0A4Q6DVL0-F1
#
_entry.id   AF-A0A4Q6DVL0-F1
#
_cell.length_a   1.000
_cell.length_b   1.000
_cell.length_c   1.000
_cell.angle_alpha   90.00
_cell.angle_beta   90.00
_cell.angle_gamma   90.00
#
_symmetry.space_group_name_H-M   'P 1'
#
loop_
_entity.id
_entity.type
_entity.pdbx_description
1 polymer ?
#
loop_
_entity_poly.entity_id
_entity_poly.type
_entity_poly.pdbx_seq_one_letter_code
_entity_poly.pdbx_strand_id
1 'polypeptide(L)'
;MLKHHAEQIQAGIRLLDILLCCAAFAAAFAFREHFAPLLPGLLGNVGNLASRDTLTWLLGASLALHFPLYSNLGYYESIRQKTPQALATMVLKAYALEFFILGSLIFLFQAKETSRY
;
A
#
# COMPACT_ATOMS: atom_id res chain seq x y z
N MET A 1 -24.47 20.38 -14.03
CA MET A 1 -24.87 18.95 -13.93
C MET A 1 -23.70 18.00 -14.22
N LEU A 2 -22.99 18.14 -15.34
CA LEU A 2 -21.86 17.25 -15.69
C LEU A 2 -20.72 17.19 -14.65
N LYS A 3 -20.41 18.30 -13.97
CA LYS A 3 -19.36 18.34 -12.92
C LYS A 3 -19.70 17.50 -11.68
N HIS A 4 -20.94 17.56 -11.20
CA HIS A 4 -21.37 16.77 -10.03
C HIS A 4 -21.34 15.26 -10.31
N HIS A 5 -21.69 14.83 -11.53
CA HIS A 5 -21.57 13.43 -11.91
C HIS A 5 -20.11 12.98 -12.00
N ALA A 6 -19.22 13.82 -12.51
CA ALA A 6 -17.79 13.50 -12.57
C ALA A 6 -17.17 13.35 -11.16
N GLU A 7 -17.55 14.22 -10.21
CA GLU A 7 -17.11 14.13 -8.81
C GLU A 7 -17.64 12.86 -8.12
N GLN A 8 -18.90 12.49 -8.36
CA GLN A 8 -19.49 11.24 -7.83
C GLN A 8 -18.77 10.00 -8.36
N ILE A 9 -18.46 9.98 -9.66
CA ILE A 9 -17.71 8.87 -10.27
C ILE A 9 -16.30 8.81 -9.67
N GLN A 10 -15.63 9.95 -9.50
CA GLN A 10 -14.29 9.99 -8.89
C GLN A 10 -14.31 9.53 -7.44
N ALA A 11 -15.34 9.90 -6.66
CA ALA A 11 -15.53 9.40 -5.30
C ALA A 11 -15.76 7.88 -5.27
N GLY A 12 -16.54 7.35 -6.20
CA GLY A 12 -16.77 5.90 -6.35
C GLY A 12 -15.48 5.14 -6.69
N ILE A 13 -14.65 5.68 -7.59
CA ILE A 13 -13.35 5.08 -7.94
C ILE A 13 -12.41 5.07 -6.72
N ARG A 14 -12.36 6.16 -5.95
CA ARG A 14 -11.57 6.22 -4.71
C ARG A 14 -12.01 5.17 -3.68
N LEU A 15 -13.32 4.97 -3.53
CA LEU A 15 -13.85 3.94 -2.64
C LEU A 15 -13.43 2.54 -3.10
N LEU A 16 -13.49 2.29 -4.40
CA LEU A 16 -13.07 1.02 -4.99
C LEU A 16 -11.57 0.77 -4.81
N ASP A 17 -10.73 1.80 -4.97
CA ASP A 17 -9.29 1.72 -4.69
C ASP A 17 -9.01 1.34 -3.24
N ILE A 18 -9.74 1.94 -2.28
CA ILE A 18 -9.62 1.60 -0.86
C ILE A 18 -9.97 0.13 -0.61
N LEU A 19 -11.08 -0.35 -1.19
CA LEU A 19 -11.47 -1.75 -1.06
C LEU A 19 -10.45 -2.70 -1.69
N LEU A 20 -9.90 -2.34 -2.85
CA LEU A 20 -8.88 -3.12 -3.54
C LEU A 20 -7.57 -3.17 -2.75
N CYS A 21 -7.18 -2.04 -2.13
CA CYS A 21 -6.03 -1.96 -1.24
C CYS A 21 -6.21 -2.85 -0.02
N CYS A 22 -7.38 -2.78 0.65
CA CYS A 22 -7.72 -3.67 1.76
C CYS A 22 -7.68 -5.15 1.35
N ALA A 23 -8.22 -5.50 0.19
CA ALA A 23 -8.21 -6.87 -0.32
C ALA A 23 -6.79 -7.36 -0.65
N ALA A 24 -5.97 -6.52 -1.29
CA ALA A 24 -4.57 -6.82 -1.58
C ALA A 24 -3.75 -7.02 -0.31
N PHE A 25 -3.99 -6.20 0.71
CA PHE A 25 -3.34 -6.33 2.01
C PHE A 25 -3.76 -7.62 2.73
N ALA A 26 -5.06 -7.96 2.70
CA ALA A 26 -5.56 -9.23 3.25
C ALA A 26 -4.95 -10.44 2.53
N ALA A 27 -4.82 -10.37 1.20
CA ALA A 27 -4.17 -11.41 0.41
C ALA A 27 -2.66 -11.53 0.74
N ALA A 28 -1.96 -10.40 0.88
CA ALA A 28 -0.56 -10.38 1.28
C ALA A 28 -0.36 -10.98 2.69
N PHE A 29 -1.28 -10.69 3.61
CA PHE A 29 -1.28 -11.27 4.95
C PHE A 29 -1.52 -12.78 4.93
N ALA A 30 -2.54 -13.25 4.23
CA ALA A 30 -2.84 -14.68 4.10
C ALA A 30 -1.68 -15.44 3.43
N PHE A 31 -1.07 -14.84 2.40
CA PHE A 31 0.13 -15.38 1.76
C PHE A 31 1.27 -15.49 2.77
N ARG A 32 1.52 -14.45 3.57
CA ARG A 32 2.55 -14.49 4.60
C ARG A 32 2.27 -15.57 5.65
N GLU A 33 1.06 -15.68 6.19
CA GLU A 33 0.74 -16.71 7.18
C GLU A 33 0.92 -18.14 6.63
N HIS A 34 0.55 -18.35 5.37
CA HIS A 34 0.66 -19.66 4.74
C HIS A 34 2.11 -20.05 4.39
N PHE A 35 2.93 -19.10 3.91
CA PHE A 35 4.29 -19.37 3.44
C PHE A 35 5.40 -19.10 4.47
N ALA A 36 5.16 -18.28 5.50
CA ALA A 36 6.13 -18.05 6.57
C ALA A 36 6.63 -19.34 7.27
N PRO A 37 5.78 -20.33 7.62
CA PRO A 37 6.27 -21.57 8.22
C PRO A 37 7.07 -22.45 7.24
N LEU A 38 6.93 -22.24 5.93
CA LEU A 38 7.62 -23.01 4.89
C LEU A 38 9.01 -22.45 4.54
N LEU A 39 9.27 -21.17 4.86
CA LEU A 39 10.51 -20.46 4.48
C LEU A 39 11.13 -19.67 5.65
N PRO A 40 11.46 -20.32 6.79
CA PRO A 40 11.91 -19.63 8.01
C PRO A 40 13.22 -18.84 7.83
N GLY A 41 14.08 -19.22 6.89
CA GLY A 41 15.35 -18.53 6.60
C GLY A 41 15.27 -17.38 5.59
N LEU A 42 14.21 -17.33 4.76
CA LEU A 42 14.06 -16.31 3.71
C LEU A 42 13.15 -15.16 4.15
N LEU A 43 12.13 -15.47 4.94
CA LEU A 43 11.16 -14.50 5.47
C LEU A 43 11.49 -14.06 6.90
N GLY A 44 12.52 -14.66 7.52
CA GLY A 44 13.02 -14.33 8.84
C GLY A 44 12.05 -14.72 9.97
N ASN A 45 12.61 -15.02 11.14
CA ASN A 45 11.85 -15.12 12.38
C ASN A 45 11.50 -13.69 12.83
N VAL A 46 10.57 -13.04 12.13
CA VAL A 46 10.17 -11.65 12.40
C VAL A 46 9.26 -11.65 13.62
N GLY A 47 9.87 -11.79 14.80
CA GLY A 47 9.20 -11.62 16.08
C GLY A 47 8.46 -10.30 16.14
N ASN A 48 7.28 -10.32 16.77
CA ASN A 48 6.39 -9.19 17.08
C ASN A 48 5.78 -8.36 15.93
N LEU A 49 6.36 -8.25 14.73
CA LEU A 49 5.72 -7.48 13.63
C LEU A 49 4.54 -8.22 12.97
N ALA A 50 4.33 -9.49 13.30
CA ALA A 50 3.19 -10.29 12.85
C ALA A 50 1.94 -10.11 13.73
N SER A 51 1.97 -9.23 14.75
CA SER A 51 0.77 -8.95 15.54
C SER A 51 -0.30 -8.28 14.65
N ARG A 52 -1.56 -8.66 14.87
CA ARG A 52 -2.71 -8.06 14.17
C ARG A 52 -2.70 -6.52 14.29
N ASP A 53 -2.21 -6.00 15.40
CA ASP A 53 -2.10 -4.57 15.66
C ASP A 53 -1.08 -3.89 14.72
N THR A 54 0.08 -4.51 14.51
CA THR A 54 1.12 -3.99 13.59
C THR A 54 0.63 -3.98 12.14
N LEU A 55 -0.13 -5.01 11.76
CA LEU A 55 -0.72 -5.13 10.43
C LEU A 55 -1.84 -4.12 10.20
N THR A 56 -2.67 -3.87 11.21
CA THR A 56 -3.73 -2.86 11.14
C THR A 56 -3.12 -1.47 11.00
N TRP A 57 -2.01 -1.20 11.69
CA TRP A 57 -1.27 0.05 11.57
C TRP A 57 -0.63 0.20 10.18
N LEU A 58 -0.02 -0.87 9.65
CA LEU A 58 0.54 -0.91 8.30
C LEU A 58 -0.52 -0.68 7.21
N LEU A 59 -1.69 -1.30 7.33
CA LEU A 59 -2.83 -1.06 6.45
C LEU A 59 -3.29 0.39 6.53
N GLY A 60 -3.43 0.94 7.75
CA GLY A 60 -3.79 2.34 7.96
C GLY A 60 -2.77 3.30 7.33
N ALA A 61 -1.48 3.04 7.49
CA ALA A 61 -0.40 3.81 6.89
C ALA A 61 -0.41 3.71 5.36
N SER A 62 -0.60 2.51 4.81
CA SER A 62 -0.70 2.30 3.35
C SER A 62 -1.90 3.05 2.76
N LEU A 63 -3.09 2.95 3.37
CA LEU A 63 -4.28 3.71 2.95
C LEU A 63 -4.06 5.23 3.04
N ALA A 64 -3.41 5.70 4.10
CA ALA A 64 -3.08 7.11 4.26
C ALA A 64 -2.08 7.61 3.20
N LEU A 65 -1.17 6.75 2.73
CA LEU A 65 -0.22 7.06 1.65
C LEU A 65 -0.86 7.04 0.27
N HIS A 66 -1.81 6.13 0.04
CA HIS A 66 -2.54 6.05 -1.23
C HIS A 66 -3.25 7.36 -1.56
N PHE A 67 -3.83 8.03 -0.55
CA PHE A 67 -4.59 9.25 -0.75
C PHE A 67 -3.79 10.39 -1.43
N PRO A 68 -2.64 10.85 -0.89
CA PRO A 68 -1.81 11.84 -1.56
C PRO A 68 -1.03 11.27 -2.76
N LEU A 69 -0.56 10.01 -2.73
CA LEU A 69 0.24 9.45 -3.83
C LEU A 69 -0.58 9.33 -5.11
N TYR A 70 -1.78 8.76 -5.04
CA TYR A 70 -2.59 8.49 -6.23
C TYR A 70 -3.15 9.79 -6.80
N SER A 71 -3.50 10.74 -5.93
CA SER A 71 -3.90 12.08 -6.36
C SER A 71 -2.75 12.81 -7.07
N ASN A 72 -1.54 12.82 -6.51
CA ASN A 72 -0.40 13.56 -7.08
C ASN A 72 0.18 12.88 -8.34
N LEU A 73 0.07 11.56 -8.46
CA LEU A 73 0.52 10.82 -9.64
C LEU A 73 -0.52 10.80 -10.77
N GLY A 74 -1.68 11.43 -10.58
CA GLY A 74 -2.71 11.54 -11.60
C GLY A 74 -3.42 10.21 -11.90
N TYR A 75 -3.58 9.33 -10.91
CA TYR A 75 -4.30 8.06 -11.09
C TYR A 75 -5.78 8.25 -11.46
N TYR A 76 -6.37 9.36 -11.03
CA TYR A 76 -7.77 9.68 -11.29
C TYR A 76 -7.99 10.42 -12.61
N GLU A 77 -6.94 10.65 -13.40
CA GLU A 77 -7.07 11.18 -14.75
C GLU A 77 -7.53 10.10 -15.73
N SER A 78 -8.16 10.52 -16.82
CA SER A 78 -8.71 9.59 -17.82
C SER A 78 -7.62 8.68 -18.41
N ILE A 79 -7.82 7.36 -18.27
CA ILE A 79 -6.94 6.33 -18.86
C ILE A 79 -6.78 6.52 -20.37
N ARG A 80 -7.79 7.05 -21.06
CA ARG A 80 -7.73 7.29 -22.52
C ARG A 80 -6.67 8.31 -22.93
N GLN A 81 -6.20 9.13 -22.00
CA GLN A 81 -5.15 10.12 -22.23
C GLN A 81 -3.74 9.59 -21.93
N LYS A 82 -3.62 8.36 -21.43
CA LYS A 82 -2.36 7.79 -20.96
C LYS A 82 -1.91 6.65 -21.88
N THR A 83 -0.63 6.66 -22.23
CA THR A 83 -0.02 5.54 -22.95
C THR A 83 0.23 4.36 -22.01
N PRO A 84 0.32 3.12 -22.52
CA PRO A 84 0.66 1.95 -21.69
C PRO A 84 1.97 2.15 -20.90
N GLN A 85 2.97 2.80 -21.51
CA GLN A 85 4.23 3.13 -20.85
C GLN A 85 4.05 4.13 -19.70
N ALA A 86 3.20 5.14 -19.88
CA ALA A 86 2.88 6.10 -18.82
C ALA A 86 2.20 5.40 -17.64
N LEU A 87 1.24 4.51 -17.91
CA LEU A 87 0.58 3.69 -16.89
C LEU A 87 1.58 2.83 -16.12
N ALA A 88 2.45 2.09 -16.82
CA ALA A 88 3.48 1.27 -16.18
C ALA A 88 4.43 2.11 -15.30
N THR A 89 4.84 3.28 -15.78
CA THR A 89 5.71 4.20 -15.04
C THR A 89 5.01 4.75 -13.80
N MET A 90 3.71 5.06 -13.88
CA MET A 90 2.92 5.51 -12.73
C MET A 90 2.81 4.43 -11.65
N VAL A 91 2.59 3.17 -12.04
CA VAL A 91 2.55 2.01 -11.12
C VAL A 91 3.89 1.81 -10.45
N LEU A 92 4.98 1.77 -11.22
CA LEU A 92 6.32 1.59 -10.68
C LEU A 92 6.73 2.72 -9.72
N LYS A 93 6.40 3.97 -10.05
CA LYS A 93 6.68 5.12 -9.16
C LYS A 93 5.89 5.05 -7.86
N ALA A 94 4.58 4.75 -7.94
CA ALA A 94 3.75 4.61 -6.76
C ALA A 94 4.27 3.50 -5.84
N TYR A 95 4.56 2.33 -6.43
CA TYR A 95 5.13 1.19 -5.71
C TYR A 95 6.47 1.53 -5.05
N ALA A 96 7.40 2.16 -5.78
CA ALA A 96 8.71 2.52 -5.24
C ALA A 96 8.62 3.52 -4.09
N LEU A 97 7.75 4.54 -4.21
CA LEU A 97 7.51 5.52 -3.15
C LEU A 97 6.89 4.88 -1.92
N GLU A 98 5.85 4.07 -2.11
CA GLU A 98 5.17 3.39 -1.02
C GLU A 98 6.11 2.41 -0.30
N PHE A 99 6.86 1.61 -1.05
CA PHE A 99 7.86 0.69 -0.50
C PHE A 99 8.93 1.45 0.30
N PHE A 100 9.44 2.56 -0.23
CA PHE A 100 10.46 3.35 0.45
C PHE A 100 9.93 4.00 1.74
N ILE A 101 8.73 4.59 1.71
CA ILE A 101 8.14 5.25 2.87
C ILE A 101 7.77 4.23 3.95
N LEU A 102 7.03 3.16 3.60
CA LEU A 102 6.65 2.12 4.56
C LEU A 102 7.87 1.37 5.09
N GLY A 103 8.85 1.05 4.23
CA GLY A 103 10.10 0.42 4.64
C GLY A 103 10.90 1.30 5.61
N SER A 104 10.98 2.61 5.35
CA SER A 104 11.64 3.57 6.24
C SER A 104 10.92 3.69 7.59
N LEU A 105 9.58 3.70 7.60
CA LEU A 105 8.80 3.71 8.83
C LEU A 105 9.08 2.44 9.66
N ILE A 106 8.98 1.26 9.05
CA ILE A 106 9.28 -0.01 9.71
C ILE A 106 10.70 0.02 10.30
N PHE A 107 11.68 0.47 9.54
CA PHE A 107 13.08 0.55 9.99
C PHE A 107 13.25 1.52 11.17
N LEU A 108 12.63 2.70 11.13
CA LEU A 108 12.66 3.67 12.23
C LEU A 108 12.02 3.14 13.51
N PHE A 109 10.93 2.38 13.40
CA PHE A 109 10.27 1.77 14.54
C PHE A 109 11.05 0.56 15.08
N GLN A 110 11.61 -0.29 14.22
CA GLN A 110 12.47 -1.39 14.65
C GLN A 110 13.77 -0.91 15.29
N ALA A 111 14.41 0.14 14.76
CA ALA A 111 15.66 0.67 15.31
C ALA A 111 15.53 1.09 16.78
N LYS A 112 14.33 1.49 17.22
CA LYS A 112 14.05 1.79 18.63
C LYS A 112 14.00 0.54 19.53
N GLU A 113 13.61 -0.61 18.98
CA GLU A 113 13.63 -1.87 19.73
C GLU A 113 15.03 -2.46 19.82
N THR A 114 15.84 -2.38 18.75
CA THR A 114 17.24 -2.87 18.77
C THR A 114 18.19 -2.00 19.58
N SER A 115 17.94 -0.69 19.73
CA SER A 115 18.78 0.19 20.57
C SER A 115 18.63 -0.04 22.08
N ARG A 116 17.61 -0.79 22.52
CA ARG A 116 17.29 -1.00 23.95
C ARG A 116 17.72 -2.37 24.50
N TYR A 117 18.40 -3.18 23.69
CA TYR A 117 19.03 -4.43 24.11
C TYR A 117 20.55 -4.35 24.00
#